data_AF-A3KMU1-F1
#
_entry.id   AF-A3KMU1-F1
#
_cell.length_a   1.000
_cell.length_b   1.000
_cell.length_c   1.000
_cell.angle_alpha   90.00
_cell.angle_beta   90.00
_cell.angle_gamma   90.00
#
_symmetry.space_group_name_H-M   'P 1'
#
loop_
_entity.id
_entity.type
_entity.pdbx_description
1 polymer ?
#
loop_
_entity_poly.entity_id
_entity_poly.type
_entity_poly.pdbx_seq_one_letter_code
_entity_poly.pdbx_strand_id
1 'polypeptide(L)'
;ESCQKLGAIVAVTGDGVNDSPALKKADIGVAMGIAGSDAAKNAADMILLDDNFASIVTGVEQGRLIFDNLKKSIAYTLTKNIPELAPYLIYITASVPLPLGCITILFIELCTDIFPSVSLAYEKAESDIMHLKPRNPRRDRLVNEALAVYSYFQIGIIQSFAGFVDYFTVMAQEGWFPAYVLGLRSHWENQHLQDLQDSYGQEWTFSQRLYQQYNCYTVFFISIEICQISDVLIRKTRRLSVFQQGFFRNKVLVIAIVFQLCLGNFLCYCPGMPNVFNFMPIRFQWWLVPVPFGILIFVYDEIRKLGVRRHPGSWFDKEMYY
;
A
#
# COMPACT_ATOMS: atom_id res chain seq x y z
N GLU A 1 -2.21 -34.30 -16.43
CA GLU A 1 -3.70 -34.16 -16.48
C GLU A 1 -4.44 -34.77 -15.28
N SER A 2 -4.31 -36.07 -14.98
CA SER A 2 -5.05 -36.70 -13.87
C SER A 2 -4.80 -36.00 -12.52
N CYS A 3 -3.53 -35.68 -12.22
CA CYS A 3 -3.15 -34.93 -11.02
C CYS A 3 -3.79 -33.52 -10.95
N GLN A 4 -3.89 -32.82 -12.09
CA GLN A 4 -4.55 -31.52 -12.17
C GLN A 4 -6.07 -31.63 -11.98
N LYS A 5 -6.70 -32.71 -12.47
CA LYS A 5 -8.14 -32.97 -12.24
C LYS A 5 -8.47 -33.17 -10.75
N LEU A 6 -7.52 -33.66 -9.95
CA LEU A 6 -7.63 -33.73 -8.49
C LEU A 6 -7.45 -32.37 -7.79
N GLY A 7 -7.12 -31.31 -8.55
CA GLY A 7 -6.93 -29.95 -8.03
C GLY A 7 -5.52 -29.66 -7.51
N ALA A 8 -4.53 -30.49 -7.85
CA ALA A 8 -3.12 -30.24 -7.53
C ALA A 8 -2.46 -29.32 -8.56
N ILE A 9 -1.53 -28.48 -8.10
CA ILE A 9 -0.60 -27.74 -8.97
C ILE A 9 0.57 -28.68 -9.29
N VAL A 10 0.87 -28.86 -10.58
CA VAL A 10 1.83 -29.85 -11.07
C VAL A 10 2.96 -29.17 -11.83
N ALA A 11 4.19 -29.36 -11.34
CA ALA A 11 5.41 -29.06 -12.08
C ALA A 11 5.91 -30.32 -12.80
N VAL A 12 6.42 -30.18 -14.02
CA VAL A 12 7.06 -31.28 -14.77
C VAL A 12 8.48 -30.87 -15.11
N THR A 13 9.42 -31.78 -14.89
CA THR A 13 10.85 -31.61 -15.24
C THR A 13 11.22 -32.64 -16.30
N GLY A 14 11.81 -32.21 -17.40
CA GLY A 14 12.18 -33.11 -18.49
C GLY A 14 13.28 -32.53 -19.39
N ASP A 15 13.82 -33.39 -20.25
CA ASP A 15 14.93 -33.08 -21.15
C ASP A 15 14.66 -33.60 -22.57
N GLY A 16 13.86 -34.65 -22.73
CA GLY A 16 13.57 -35.26 -24.02
C GLY A 16 12.43 -34.60 -24.80
N VAL A 17 12.42 -34.81 -26.12
CA VAL A 17 11.30 -34.42 -27.01
C VAL A 17 9.98 -35.09 -26.56
N ASN A 18 10.08 -36.26 -25.96
CA ASN A 18 8.93 -37.01 -25.43
C ASN A 18 8.28 -36.31 -24.22
N ASP A 19 9.01 -35.44 -23.52
CA ASP A 19 8.50 -34.69 -22.37
C ASP A 19 7.77 -33.42 -22.79
N SER A 20 7.95 -32.94 -24.03
CA SER A 20 7.34 -31.69 -24.52
C SER A 20 5.82 -31.61 -24.31
N PRO A 21 5.01 -32.66 -24.57
CA PRO A 21 3.57 -32.60 -24.28
C PRO A 21 3.26 -32.45 -22.79
N ALA A 22 4.04 -33.12 -21.93
CA ALA A 22 3.85 -33.07 -20.48
C ALA A 22 4.31 -31.73 -19.90
N LEU A 23 5.46 -31.21 -20.36
CA LEU A 23 5.97 -29.87 -20.03
C LEU A 23 4.96 -28.80 -20.39
N LYS A 24 4.39 -28.87 -21.60
CA LYS A 24 3.41 -27.87 -22.06
C LYS A 24 2.08 -27.93 -21.32
N LYS A 25 1.70 -29.11 -20.81
CA LYS A 25 0.44 -29.31 -20.08
C LYS A 25 0.57 -29.03 -18.59
N ALA A 26 1.79 -29.05 -18.04
CA ALA A 26 2.07 -28.75 -16.65
C ALA A 26 1.66 -27.30 -16.30
N ASP A 27 1.47 -27.03 -15.00
CA ASP A 27 1.28 -25.64 -14.55
C ASP A 27 2.60 -24.86 -14.60
N ILE A 28 3.72 -25.59 -14.52
CA ILE A 28 5.06 -25.09 -14.81
C ILE A 28 5.94 -26.22 -15.39
N GLY A 29 6.42 -26.04 -16.62
CA GLY A 29 7.39 -26.92 -17.25
C GLY A 29 8.83 -26.44 -16.98
N VAL A 30 9.71 -27.34 -16.57
CA VAL A 30 11.14 -27.06 -16.31
C VAL A 30 12.00 -27.94 -17.23
N ALA A 31 12.83 -27.32 -18.07
CA ALA A 31 13.72 -28.03 -18.98
C ALA A 31 15.21 -27.90 -18.59
N MET A 32 15.99 -28.91 -18.94
CA MET A 32 17.45 -28.89 -18.80
C MET A 32 18.11 -28.06 -19.92
N GLY A 33 19.04 -27.19 -19.56
CA GLY A 33 19.71 -26.25 -20.47
C GLY A 33 20.77 -26.89 -21.34
N ILE A 34 21.49 -27.89 -20.82
CA ILE A 34 22.59 -28.57 -21.54
C ILE A 34 22.08 -29.89 -22.14
N ALA A 35 21.58 -30.80 -21.30
CA ALA A 35 21.11 -32.11 -21.71
C ALA A 35 19.77 -32.07 -22.49
N GLY A 36 18.98 -30.99 -22.33
CA GLY A 36 17.65 -30.89 -22.92
C GLY A 36 17.67 -30.67 -24.43
N SER A 37 16.75 -31.35 -25.12
CA SER A 37 16.43 -31.12 -26.52
C SER A 37 15.77 -29.74 -26.73
N ASP A 38 15.92 -29.18 -27.93
CA ASP A 38 15.32 -27.87 -28.25
C ASP A 38 13.79 -27.90 -28.18
N ALA A 39 13.17 -29.04 -28.48
CA ALA A 39 11.73 -29.24 -28.33
C ALA A 39 11.29 -29.19 -26.87
N ALA A 40 12.08 -29.73 -25.93
CA ALA A 40 11.80 -29.65 -24.49
C ALA A 40 11.96 -28.22 -23.98
N LYS A 41 13.05 -27.53 -24.36
CA LYS A 41 13.33 -26.14 -23.96
C LYS A 41 12.26 -25.16 -24.43
N ASN A 42 11.77 -25.30 -25.67
CA ASN A 42 10.71 -24.45 -26.21
C ASN A 42 9.32 -24.77 -25.64
N ALA A 43 9.12 -25.98 -25.09
CA ALA A 43 7.86 -26.38 -24.47
C ALA A 43 7.76 -25.97 -22.99
N ALA A 44 8.90 -25.82 -22.30
CA ALA A 44 8.99 -25.46 -20.89
C ALA A 44 8.81 -23.95 -20.64
N ASP A 45 8.43 -23.60 -19.41
CA ASP A 45 8.28 -22.21 -18.94
C ASP A 45 9.55 -21.70 -18.23
N MET A 46 10.41 -22.62 -17.77
CA MET A 46 11.67 -22.34 -17.09
C MET A 46 12.77 -23.27 -17.62
N ILE A 47 13.99 -22.74 -17.76
CA ILE A 47 15.15 -23.50 -18.23
C ILE A 47 16.26 -23.43 -17.17
N LEU A 48 16.80 -24.59 -16.79
CA LEU A 48 17.95 -24.71 -15.90
C LEU A 48 19.24 -24.67 -16.72
N LEU A 49 19.86 -23.50 -16.83
CA LEU A 49 21.03 -23.30 -17.70
C LEU A 49 22.25 -24.17 -17.32
N ASP A 50 22.39 -24.51 -16.05
CA ASP A 50 23.50 -25.28 -15.48
C ASP A 50 23.17 -26.75 -15.22
N ASP A 51 21.99 -27.22 -15.64
CA ASP A 51 21.48 -28.58 -15.39
C ASP A 51 21.45 -28.98 -13.90
N ASN A 52 21.47 -28.01 -12.99
CA ASN A 52 21.46 -28.27 -11.57
C ASN A 52 20.03 -28.45 -11.05
N PHE A 53 19.66 -29.70 -10.74
CA PHE A 53 18.32 -30.01 -10.21
C PHE A 53 18.03 -29.34 -8.86
N ALA A 54 19.06 -28.97 -8.08
CA ALA A 54 18.89 -28.24 -6.81
C ALA A 54 18.23 -26.87 -7.02
N SER A 55 18.33 -26.27 -8.21
CA SER A 55 17.67 -25.02 -8.56
C SER A 55 16.14 -25.07 -8.42
N ILE A 56 15.53 -26.27 -8.51
CA ILE A 56 14.09 -26.44 -8.26
C ILE A 56 13.76 -26.19 -6.79
N VAL A 57 14.62 -26.62 -5.86
CA VAL A 57 14.43 -26.37 -4.42
C VAL A 57 14.48 -24.87 -4.15
N THR A 58 15.45 -24.18 -4.73
CA THR A 58 15.56 -22.71 -4.68
C THR A 58 14.34 -22.04 -5.32
N GLY A 59 13.86 -22.55 -6.46
CA GLY A 59 12.66 -22.05 -7.13
C GLY A 59 11.39 -22.17 -6.28
N VAL A 60 11.22 -23.29 -5.57
CA VAL A 60 10.11 -23.48 -4.62
C VAL A 60 10.24 -22.51 -3.43
N GLU A 61 11.44 -22.32 -2.90
CA GLU A 61 11.70 -21.36 -1.82
C GLU A 61 11.34 -19.93 -2.24
N GLN A 62 11.86 -19.47 -3.38
CA GLN A 62 11.59 -18.12 -3.89
C GLN A 62 10.13 -17.94 -4.29
N GLY A 63 9.49 -18.98 -4.86
CA GLY A 63 8.06 -18.96 -5.20
C GLY A 63 7.15 -18.81 -3.99
N ARG A 64 7.50 -19.44 -2.86
CA ARG A 64 6.78 -19.26 -1.58
C ARG A 64 7.04 -17.88 -0.98
N LEU A 65 8.30 -17.43 -0.99
CA LEU A 65 8.71 -16.14 -0.45
C LEU A 65 8.04 -14.97 -1.19
N ILE A 66 8.05 -14.98 -2.53
CA ILE A 66 7.43 -13.91 -3.33
C ILE A 66 5.92 -13.89 -3.15
N PHE A 67 5.27 -15.05 -2.98
CA PHE A 67 3.82 -15.10 -2.73
C PHE A 67 3.45 -14.39 -1.43
N ASP A 68 4.17 -14.65 -0.33
CA ASP A 68 3.93 -13.97 0.94
C ASP A 68 4.29 -12.48 0.89
N ASN A 69 5.36 -12.11 0.18
CA ASN A 69 5.74 -10.71 0.02
C ASN A 69 4.78 -9.93 -0.87
N LEU A 70 4.20 -10.55 -1.90
CA LEU A 70 3.16 -9.93 -2.72
C LEU A 70 1.90 -9.65 -1.90
N LYS A 71 1.55 -10.50 -0.93
CA LYS A 71 0.46 -10.18 0.02
C LYS A 71 0.76 -8.92 0.82
N LYS A 72 2.00 -8.75 1.30
CA LYS A 72 2.43 -7.57 2.06
C LYS A 72 2.33 -6.31 1.20
N SER A 73 2.86 -6.38 -0.03
CA SER A 73 2.83 -5.29 -1.01
C SER A 73 1.41 -4.89 -1.39
N ILE A 74 0.54 -5.86 -1.71
CA ILE A 74 -0.87 -5.61 -2.01
C ILE A 74 -1.58 -5.00 -0.79
N ALA A 75 -1.36 -5.56 0.40
CA ALA A 75 -2.03 -5.07 1.61
C ALA A 75 -1.66 -3.62 1.94
N TYR A 76 -0.42 -3.20 1.65
CA TYR A 76 0.05 -1.81 1.74
C TYR A 76 -0.69 -0.91 0.75
N THR A 77 -0.68 -1.27 -0.54
CA THR A 77 -1.32 -0.47 -1.60
C THR A 77 -2.83 -0.36 -1.41
N LEU A 78 -3.50 -1.39 -0.87
CA LEU A 78 -4.94 -1.32 -0.63
C LEU A 78 -5.30 -0.38 0.54
N THR A 79 -4.46 -0.24 1.56
CA THR A 79 -4.78 0.56 2.76
C THR A 79 -5.15 2.01 2.42
N LYS A 80 -4.38 2.66 1.53
CA LYS A 80 -4.53 4.07 1.15
C LYS A 80 -5.76 4.38 0.30
N ASN A 81 -6.40 3.38 -0.31
CA ASN A 81 -7.59 3.63 -1.11
C ASN A 81 -8.74 4.23 -0.28
N ILE A 82 -8.77 3.93 1.03
CA ILE A 82 -9.78 4.46 1.96
C ILE A 82 -9.58 5.95 2.27
N PRO A 83 -8.40 6.42 2.73
CA PRO A 83 -8.16 7.85 2.88
C PRO A 83 -8.21 8.61 1.55
N GLU A 84 -8.03 7.96 0.39
CA GLU A 84 -8.24 8.61 -0.91
C GLU A 84 -9.73 8.75 -1.28
N LEU A 85 -10.56 7.74 -0.98
CA LEU A 85 -12.00 7.75 -1.27
C LEU A 85 -12.81 8.59 -0.28
N ALA A 86 -12.48 8.53 1.01
CA ALA A 86 -13.25 9.16 2.07
C ALA A 86 -13.44 10.70 1.90
N PRO A 87 -12.44 11.47 1.43
CA PRO A 87 -12.60 12.87 1.05
C PRO A 87 -13.77 13.14 0.11
N TYR A 88 -13.96 12.30 -0.91
CA TYR A 88 -15.05 12.45 -1.88
C TYR A 88 -16.40 12.10 -1.26
N LEU A 89 -16.44 11.08 -0.40
CA LEU A 89 -17.66 10.71 0.32
C LEU A 89 -18.11 11.86 1.24
N ILE A 90 -17.20 12.48 2.00
CA ILE A 90 -17.52 13.61 2.88
C ILE A 90 -17.82 14.88 2.07
N TYR A 91 -17.11 15.14 0.97
CA TYR A 91 -17.40 16.22 0.03
C TYR A 91 -18.82 16.13 -0.57
N ILE A 92 -19.31 14.93 -0.85
CA ILE A 92 -20.67 14.72 -1.38
C ILE A 92 -21.72 14.78 -0.27
N THR A 93 -21.49 14.08 0.85
CA THR A 93 -22.50 13.91 1.91
C THR A 93 -22.63 15.12 2.83
N ALA A 94 -21.51 15.76 3.18
CA ALA A 94 -21.46 16.92 4.07
C ALA A 94 -21.28 18.26 3.32
N SER A 95 -21.14 18.22 1.99
CA SER A 95 -20.97 19.42 1.15
C SER A 95 -19.86 20.36 1.64
N VAL A 96 -18.73 19.80 2.09
CA VAL A 96 -17.52 20.57 2.45
C VAL A 96 -16.68 20.88 1.21
N PRO A 97 -15.74 21.86 1.25
CA PRO A 97 -14.72 22.02 0.21
C PRO A 97 -13.89 20.75 0.03
N LEU A 98 -13.51 20.43 -1.20
CA LEU A 98 -12.85 19.15 -1.51
C LEU A 98 -11.56 18.99 -0.68
N PRO A 99 -11.41 17.92 0.13
CA PRO A 99 -10.21 17.75 0.97
C PRO A 99 -8.99 17.24 0.20
N LEU A 100 -9.19 16.41 -0.84
CA LEU A 100 -8.13 15.80 -1.63
C LEU A 100 -8.51 15.83 -3.12
N GLY A 101 -7.58 16.26 -3.98
CA GLY A 101 -7.82 16.38 -5.42
C GLY A 101 -7.47 15.12 -6.21
N CYS A 102 -8.01 14.98 -7.42
CA CYS A 102 -7.70 13.84 -8.29
C CYS A 102 -6.21 13.82 -8.67
N ILE A 103 -5.59 14.97 -8.91
CA ILE A 103 -4.17 15.08 -9.28
C ILE A 103 -3.28 14.60 -8.13
N THR A 104 -3.59 15.00 -6.89
CA THR A 104 -2.82 14.56 -5.71
C THR A 104 -2.94 13.05 -5.49
N ILE A 105 -4.11 12.45 -5.77
CA ILE A 105 -4.28 10.98 -5.74
C ILE A 105 -3.35 10.30 -6.75
N LEU A 106 -3.27 10.82 -7.98
CA LEU A 106 -2.39 10.24 -9.01
C LEU A 106 -0.92 10.24 -8.58
N PHE A 107 -0.45 11.27 -7.87
CA PHE A 107 0.92 11.29 -7.34
C PHE A 107 1.14 10.28 -6.22
N ILE A 108 0.13 10.01 -5.39
CA ILE A 108 0.20 8.94 -4.38
C ILE A 108 0.29 7.58 -5.08
N GLU A 109 -0.67 7.28 -5.95
CA GLU A 109 -0.79 6.01 -6.66
C GLU A 109 0.39 5.69 -7.58
N LEU A 110 0.86 6.68 -8.34
CA LEU A 110 1.78 6.46 -9.45
C LEU A 110 3.21 6.91 -9.17
N CYS A 111 3.50 7.52 -8.02
CA CYS A 111 4.85 8.00 -7.75
C CYS A 111 5.33 7.63 -6.35
N THR A 112 4.70 8.14 -5.30
CA THR A 112 5.28 8.11 -3.96
C THR A 112 5.24 6.71 -3.34
N ASP A 113 4.16 5.95 -3.59
CA ASP A 113 3.98 4.62 -3.00
C ASP A 113 4.45 3.44 -3.86
N ILE A 114 4.82 3.68 -5.13
CA ILE A 114 5.35 2.61 -6.00
C ILE A 114 6.61 2.02 -5.38
N PHE A 115 7.56 2.87 -4.95
CA PHE A 115 8.84 2.35 -4.50
C PHE A 115 8.76 1.64 -3.14
N PRO A 116 8.05 2.17 -2.12
CA PRO A 116 7.78 1.45 -0.88
C PRO A 116 7.06 0.11 -1.10
N SER A 117 6.02 0.07 -1.95
CA SER A 117 5.27 -1.18 -2.23
C SER A 117 6.14 -2.25 -2.89
N VAL A 118 7.00 -1.87 -3.84
CA VAL A 118 7.96 -2.78 -4.49
C VAL A 118 9.04 -3.25 -3.52
N SER A 119 9.47 -2.39 -2.59
CA SER A 119 10.52 -2.73 -1.62
C SER A 119 10.15 -3.89 -0.68
N LEU A 120 8.84 -4.13 -0.48
CA LEU A 120 8.32 -5.26 0.30
C LEU A 120 8.57 -6.61 -0.38
N ALA A 121 8.82 -6.64 -1.71
CA ALA A 121 9.20 -7.85 -2.44
C ALA A 121 10.55 -8.42 -1.94
N TYR A 122 11.42 -7.57 -1.39
CA TYR A 122 12.75 -7.93 -0.86
C TYR A 122 12.74 -8.40 0.60
N GLU A 123 11.57 -8.53 1.23
CA GLU A 123 11.51 -9.04 2.59
C GLU A 123 11.89 -10.51 2.70
N LYS A 124 12.53 -10.87 3.81
CA LYS A 124 12.88 -12.27 4.09
C LYS A 124 11.70 -13.01 4.70
N ALA A 125 11.71 -14.33 4.55
CA ALA A 125 10.73 -15.20 5.19
C ALA A 125 10.72 -15.02 6.72
N GLU A 126 9.53 -15.06 7.31
CA GLU A 126 9.32 -14.92 8.76
C GLU A 126 9.48 -16.26 9.51
N SER A 127 9.41 -17.37 8.79
CA SER A 127 9.54 -18.72 9.32
C SER A 127 10.24 -19.59 8.29
N ASP A 128 10.56 -20.81 8.67
CA ASP A 128 11.14 -21.78 7.76
C ASP A 128 10.10 -22.27 6.73
N ILE A 129 10.02 -21.55 5.60
CA ILE A 129 9.03 -21.75 4.56
C ILE A 129 9.18 -23.09 3.83
N MET A 130 10.34 -23.73 3.89
CA MET A 130 10.61 -25.00 3.20
C MET A 130 10.06 -26.21 3.96
N HIS A 131 9.88 -26.09 5.27
CA HIS A 131 9.29 -27.13 6.11
C HIS A 131 7.75 -27.04 6.22
N LEU A 132 7.13 -26.05 5.57
CA LEU A 132 5.68 -25.93 5.49
C LEU A 132 5.10 -26.75 4.33
N LYS A 133 3.85 -27.20 4.50
CA LYS A 133 3.10 -27.85 3.41
C LYS A 133 2.82 -26.84 2.28
N PRO A 134 2.69 -27.28 1.02
CA PRO A 134 2.25 -26.41 -0.07
C PRO A 134 0.88 -25.77 0.24
N ARG A 135 0.70 -24.52 -0.16
CA ARG A 135 -0.56 -23.78 0.03
C ARG A 135 -1.72 -24.48 -0.67
N ASN A 136 -2.92 -24.35 -0.12
CA ASN A 136 -4.13 -24.81 -0.80
C ASN A 136 -4.67 -23.73 -1.75
N PRO A 137 -4.73 -23.94 -3.08
CA PRO A 137 -5.12 -22.91 -4.04
C PRO A 137 -6.54 -22.36 -3.84
N ARG A 138 -7.44 -23.13 -3.19
CA ARG A 138 -8.84 -22.72 -2.99
C ARG A 138 -9.03 -21.88 -1.73
N ARG A 139 -8.29 -22.18 -0.66
CA ARG A 139 -8.40 -21.54 0.65
C ARG A 139 -7.36 -20.44 0.86
N ASP A 140 -6.12 -20.69 0.50
CA ASP A 140 -4.99 -19.78 0.72
C ASP A 140 -4.77 -18.90 -0.51
N ARG A 141 -5.71 -17.95 -0.70
CA ARG A 141 -5.66 -16.99 -1.80
C ARG A 141 -4.66 -15.87 -1.48
N LEU A 142 -4.31 -15.10 -2.51
CA LEU A 142 -3.41 -13.96 -2.40
C LEU A 142 -4.09 -12.83 -1.59
N VAL A 143 -5.33 -12.50 -1.94
CA VAL A 143 -6.16 -11.54 -1.20
C VAL A 143 -7.31 -12.30 -0.56
N ASN A 144 -7.32 -12.31 0.77
CA ASN A 144 -8.38 -12.88 1.59
C ASN A 144 -9.25 -11.75 2.16
N GLU A 145 -10.47 -12.09 2.59
CA GLU A 145 -11.38 -11.13 3.22
C GLU A 145 -10.77 -10.49 4.47
N ALA A 146 -10.12 -11.29 5.33
CA ALA A 146 -9.41 -10.77 6.52
C ALA A 146 -8.34 -9.72 6.16
N LEU A 147 -7.62 -9.91 5.05
CA LEU A 147 -6.63 -8.93 4.55
C LEU A 147 -7.30 -7.62 4.18
N ALA A 148 -8.39 -7.71 3.41
CA ALA A 148 -9.13 -6.55 2.94
C ALA A 148 -9.80 -5.79 4.09
N VAL A 149 -10.45 -6.50 5.03
CA VAL A 149 -11.10 -5.89 6.18
C VAL A 149 -10.08 -5.19 7.08
N TYR A 150 -8.94 -5.83 7.33
CA TYR A 150 -7.86 -5.24 8.11
C TYR A 150 -7.27 -4.00 7.43
N SER A 151 -6.89 -4.09 6.16
CA SER A 151 -6.30 -2.97 5.42
C SER A 151 -7.28 -1.81 5.23
N TYR A 152 -8.48 -2.08 4.75
CA TYR A 152 -9.45 -1.02 4.45
C TYR A 152 -10.10 -0.44 5.71
N PHE A 153 -10.72 -1.29 6.53
CA PHE A 153 -11.60 -0.81 7.60
C PHE A 153 -10.90 -0.61 8.95
N GLN A 154 -9.68 -1.09 9.14
CA GLN A 154 -8.93 -0.78 10.36
C GLN A 154 -7.86 0.27 10.08
N ILE A 155 -6.82 -0.07 9.30
CA ILE A 155 -5.71 0.86 9.07
C ILE A 155 -6.16 2.03 8.17
N GLY A 156 -6.87 1.76 7.08
CA GLY A 156 -7.36 2.79 6.16
C GLY A 156 -8.27 3.82 6.83
N ILE A 157 -9.12 3.40 7.78
CA ILE A 157 -9.94 4.34 8.58
C ILE A 157 -9.08 5.23 9.47
N ILE A 158 -8.03 4.69 10.11
CA ILE A 158 -7.12 5.50 10.93
C ILE A 158 -6.39 6.53 10.06
N GLN A 159 -5.93 6.13 8.87
CA GLN A 159 -5.30 7.06 7.91
C GLN A 159 -6.27 8.15 7.44
N SER A 160 -7.53 7.78 7.17
CA SER A 160 -8.57 8.74 6.78
C SER A 160 -8.84 9.73 7.91
N PHE A 161 -8.91 9.26 9.15
CA PHE A 161 -9.04 10.11 10.32
C PHE A 161 -7.88 11.10 10.46
N ALA A 162 -6.64 10.63 10.26
CA ALA A 162 -5.46 11.49 10.27
C ALA A 162 -5.55 12.62 9.23
N GLY A 163 -5.91 12.27 7.99
CA GLY A 163 -6.08 13.25 6.91
C GLY A 163 -7.19 14.26 7.17
N PHE A 164 -8.33 13.83 7.75
CA PHE A 164 -9.41 14.76 8.11
C PHE A 164 -9.03 15.68 9.28
N VAL A 165 -8.31 15.16 10.27
CA VAL A 165 -7.81 16.00 11.38
C VAL A 165 -6.88 17.08 10.84
N ASP A 166 -6.00 16.74 9.92
CA ASP A 166 -5.08 17.71 9.30
C ASP A 166 -5.84 18.72 8.42
N TYR A 167 -6.80 18.25 7.61
CA TYR A 167 -7.70 19.11 6.83
C TYR A 167 -8.43 20.15 7.70
N PHE A 168 -9.07 19.72 8.79
CA PHE A 168 -9.77 20.63 9.70
C PHE A 168 -8.81 21.55 10.46
N THR A 169 -7.60 21.09 10.76
CA THR A 169 -6.56 21.92 11.39
C THR A 169 -6.17 23.07 10.49
N VAL A 170 -5.94 22.82 9.20
CA VAL A 170 -5.56 23.84 8.23
C VAL A 170 -6.69 24.79 7.93
N MET A 171 -7.92 24.28 7.75
CA MET A 171 -9.09 25.12 7.57
C MET A 171 -9.30 26.05 8.78
N ALA A 172 -9.23 25.53 10.01
CA ALA A 172 -9.44 26.32 11.22
C ALA A 172 -8.35 27.38 11.46
N GLN A 173 -7.08 27.06 11.17
CA GLN A 173 -5.97 28.01 11.30
C GLN A 173 -6.05 29.15 10.29
N GLU A 174 -6.62 28.91 9.12
CA GLU A 174 -6.80 29.91 8.05
C GLU A 174 -8.18 30.61 8.09
N GLY A 175 -8.96 30.41 9.16
CA GLY A 175 -10.21 31.16 9.40
C GLY A 175 -11.52 30.43 9.16
N TRP A 176 -11.47 29.16 8.76
CA TRP A 176 -12.64 28.35 8.42
C TRP A 176 -12.89 27.29 9.48
N PHE A 177 -13.72 27.61 10.47
CA PHE A 177 -13.99 26.66 11.55
C PHE A 177 -14.79 25.45 11.07
N PRO A 178 -14.57 24.25 11.65
CA PRO A 178 -15.19 23.01 11.16
C PRO A 178 -16.73 23.06 11.04
N ALA A 179 -17.41 23.78 11.94
CA ALA A 179 -18.85 23.96 11.89
C ALA A 179 -19.32 24.79 10.68
N TYR A 180 -18.54 25.79 10.27
CA TYR A 180 -18.86 26.67 9.14
C TYR A 180 -18.50 26.04 7.79
N VAL A 181 -17.57 25.08 7.78
CA VAL A 181 -17.14 24.36 6.58
C VAL A 181 -18.22 23.41 6.04
N LEU A 182 -19.14 22.96 6.89
CA LEU A 182 -20.24 22.08 6.51
C LEU A 182 -21.23 22.83 5.60
N GLY A 183 -21.55 22.27 4.43
CA GLY A 183 -22.45 22.93 3.46
C GLY A 183 -21.82 24.07 2.66
N LEU A 184 -20.54 24.37 2.86
CA LEU A 184 -19.86 25.50 2.25
C LEU A 184 -19.59 25.32 0.75
N ARG A 185 -19.61 24.08 0.24
CA ARG A 185 -19.21 23.72 -1.14
C ARG A 185 -19.84 24.59 -2.22
N SER A 186 -21.16 24.81 -2.18
CA SER A 186 -21.86 25.57 -3.23
C SER A 186 -21.39 27.02 -3.31
N HIS A 187 -21.03 27.61 -2.17
CA HIS A 187 -20.53 28.98 -2.10
C HIS A 187 -19.03 29.02 -2.41
N TRP A 188 -18.28 28.02 -1.95
CA TRP A 188 -16.84 27.87 -2.15
C TRP A 188 -16.47 27.77 -3.63
N GLU A 189 -17.19 26.94 -4.38
CA GLU A 189 -16.93 26.67 -5.80
C GLU A 189 -17.54 27.73 -6.73
N ASN A 190 -18.34 28.66 -6.21
CA ASN A 190 -18.96 29.70 -7.01
C ASN A 190 -17.92 30.75 -7.45
N GLN A 191 -17.63 30.76 -8.74
CA GLN A 191 -16.67 31.67 -9.38
C GLN A 191 -17.14 33.13 -9.41
N HIS A 192 -18.45 33.38 -9.31
CA HIS A 192 -19.01 34.73 -9.32
C HIS A 192 -18.95 35.40 -7.93
N LEU A 193 -18.81 34.62 -6.86
CA LEU A 193 -18.70 35.12 -5.50
C LEU A 193 -17.24 35.49 -5.19
N GLN A 194 -16.97 36.76 -4.90
CA GLN A 194 -15.60 37.28 -4.66
C GLN A 194 -15.38 37.78 -3.23
N ASP A 195 -16.41 37.69 -2.41
CA ASP A 195 -16.57 38.29 -1.09
C ASP A 195 -17.15 37.26 -0.10
N LEU A 196 -16.72 36.00 -0.19
CA LEU A 196 -17.19 34.98 0.75
C LEU A 196 -16.57 35.23 2.13
N GLN A 197 -17.41 35.40 3.14
CA GLN A 197 -16.96 35.60 4.52
C GLN A 197 -16.54 34.30 5.19
N ASP A 198 -15.41 34.34 5.91
CA ASP A 198 -14.95 33.26 6.79
C ASP A 198 -15.53 33.38 8.22
N SER A 199 -15.10 32.52 9.15
CA SER A 199 -15.61 32.55 10.54
C SER A 199 -15.11 33.75 11.36
N TYR A 200 -14.06 34.44 10.89
CA TYR A 200 -13.55 35.67 11.48
C TYR A 200 -14.15 36.93 10.84
N GLY A 201 -14.97 36.78 9.79
CA GLY A 201 -15.58 37.88 9.04
C GLY A 201 -14.67 38.49 7.97
N GLN A 202 -13.60 37.81 7.56
CA GLN A 202 -12.76 38.24 6.44
C GLN A 202 -13.39 37.84 5.11
N GLU A 203 -13.29 38.69 4.10
CA GLU A 203 -13.81 38.43 2.76
C GLU A 203 -12.74 37.78 1.87
N TRP A 204 -13.10 36.67 1.24
CA TRP A 204 -12.22 35.87 0.41
C TRP A 204 -12.67 35.85 -1.06
N THR A 205 -11.72 36.15 -1.95
CA THR A 205 -11.90 36.00 -3.41
C THR A 205 -11.91 34.53 -3.83
N PHE A 206 -12.45 34.24 -5.02
CA PHE A 206 -12.42 32.87 -5.56
C PHE A 206 -11.00 32.31 -5.68
N SER A 207 -10.05 33.13 -6.15
CA SER A 207 -8.65 32.70 -6.30
C SER A 207 -8.03 32.34 -4.95
N GLN A 208 -8.21 33.15 -3.92
CA GLN A 208 -7.66 32.86 -2.59
C GLN A 208 -8.24 31.56 -2.00
N ARG A 209 -9.54 31.34 -2.17
CA ARG A 209 -10.20 30.08 -1.75
C ARG A 209 -9.67 28.87 -2.51
N LEU A 210 -9.44 29.02 -3.81
CA LEU A 210 -8.87 27.94 -4.64
C LEU A 210 -7.45 27.56 -4.18
N TYR A 211 -6.59 28.54 -3.89
CA TYR A 211 -5.26 28.28 -3.32
C TYR A 211 -5.34 27.63 -1.93
N GLN A 212 -6.32 28.03 -1.11
CA GLN A 212 -6.56 27.40 0.18
C GLN A 212 -7.06 25.94 0.03
N GLN A 213 -7.82 25.65 -1.02
CA GLN A 213 -8.22 24.29 -1.36
C GLN A 213 -7.02 23.45 -1.81
N TYR A 214 -6.04 24.04 -2.50
CA TYR A 214 -4.78 23.37 -2.84
C TYR A 214 -3.89 23.11 -1.60
N ASN A 215 -3.91 24.01 -0.61
CA ASN A 215 -3.31 23.74 0.71
C ASN A 215 -3.94 22.50 1.34
N CYS A 216 -5.27 22.39 1.32
CA CYS A 216 -6.00 21.23 1.85
C CYS A 216 -5.58 19.93 1.15
N TYR A 217 -5.47 19.93 -0.19
CA TYR A 217 -5.02 18.77 -0.95
C TYR A 217 -3.62 18.32 -0.53
N THR A 218 -2.70 19.27 -0.38
CA THR A 218 -1.30 18.98 -0.06
C THR A 218 -1.15 18.45 1.37
N VAL A 219 -1.90 19.01 2.30
CA VAL A 219 -1.91 18.60 3.71
C VAL A 219 -2.48 17.20 3.86
N PHE A 220 -3.62 16.92 3.22
CA PHE A 220 -4.21 15.59 3.22
C PHE A 220 -3.28 14.56 2.56
N PHE A 221 -2.62 14.94 1.47
CA PHE A 221 -1.60 14.13 0.80
C PHE A 221 -0.43 13.78 1.76
N ILE A 222 0.16 14.77 2.45
CA ILE A 222 1.24 14.53 3.41
C ILE A 222 0.76 13.68 4.59
N SER A 223 -0.48 13.87 5.04
CA SER A 223 -1.08 13.00 6.04
C SER A 223 -1.13 11.53 5.63
N ILE A 224 -1.46 11.24 4.37
CA ILE A 224 -1.38 9.89 3.82
C ILE A 224 0.09 9.42 3.82
N GLU A 225 1.02 10.20 3.28
CA GLU A 225 2.44 9.82 3.20
C GLU A 225 3.04 9.48 4.58
N ILE A 226 2.79 10.30 5.61
CA ILE A 226 3.30 10.05 6.96
C ILE A 226 2.70 8.78 7.56
N CYS A 227 1.40 8.55 7.36
CA CYS A 227 0.79 7.31 7.82
C CYS A 227 1.28 6.09 7.04
N GLN A 228 1.59 6.24 5.75
CA GLN A 228 2.13 5.19 4.90
C GLN A 228 3.52 4.75 5.33
N ILE A 229 4.35 5.64 5.87
CA ILE A 229 5.64 5.25 6.50
C ILE A 229 5.41 4.25 7.65
N SER A 230 4.35 4.44 8.42
CA SER A 230 4.00 3.50 9.49
C SER A 230 3.38 2.22 8.91
N ASP A 231 2.56 2.32 7.86
CA ASP A 231 1.97 1.16 7.17
C ASP A 231 3.05 0.25 6.58
N VAL A 232 4.02 0.79 5.83
CA VAL A 232 5.10 -0.04 5.23
C VAL A 232 5.91 -0.79 6.29
N LEU A 233 6.14 -0.17 7.45
CA LEU A 233 6.84 -0.80 8.57
C LEU A 233 6.05 -1.95 9.18
N ILE A 234 4.73 -1.80 9.34
CA ILE A 234 3.88 -2.89 9.86
C ILE A 234 3.73 -4.02 8.83
N ARG A 235 3.60 -3.70 7.53
CA ARG A 235 3.48 -4.69 6.45
C ARG A 235 4.74 -5.51 6.21
N LYS A 236 5.88 -5.08 6.74
CA LYS A 236 7.13 -5.85 6.76
C LYS A 236 6.95 -7.25 7.35
N THR A 237 6.08 -7.39 8.35
CA THR A 237 5.85 -8.64 9.10
C THR A 237 4.35 -8.93 9.26
N ARG A 238 3.91 -10.14 8.98
CA ARG A 238 2.51 -10.56 9.17
C ARG A 238 2.27 -11.13 10.56
N ARG A 239 3.25 -11.88 11.10
CA ARG A 239 3.15 -12.57 12.39
C ARG A 239 4.27 -12.18 13.36
N LEU A 240 5.50 -12.04 12.89
CA LEU A 240 6.61 -11.63 13.75
C LEU A 240 6.47 -10.16 14.20
N SER A 241 7.13 -9.81 15.30
CA SER A 241 7.28 -8.39 15.64
C SER A 241 8.34 -7.75 14.76
N VAL A 242 8.14 -6.48 14.43
CA VAL A 242 9.18 -5.68 13.75
C VAL A 242 10.46 -5.60 14.59
N PHE A 243 10.39 -5.70 15.92
CA PHE A 243 11.58 -5.75 16.79
C PHE A 243 12.38 -7.06 16.64
N GLN A 244 11.70 -8.18 16.34
CA GLN A 244 12.35 -9.47 16.11
C GLN A 244 12.97 -9.55 14.72
N GLN A 245 12.23 -9.06 13.71
CA GLN A 245 12.70 -9.04 12.32
C GLN A 245 13.77 -7.96 12.10
N GLY A 246 13.68 -6.83 12.81
CA GLY A 246 14.55 -5.66 12.73
C GLY A 246 14.13 -4.67 11.64
N PHE A 247 14.01 -3.39 12.01
CA PHE A 247 13.55 -2.31 11.12
C PHE A 247 14.43 -2.16 9.85
N PHE A 248 15.73 -2.00 10.04
CA PHE A 248 16.66 -1.57 8.98
C PHE A 248 17.35 -2.72 8.22
N ARG A 249 16.94 -3.98 8.41
CA ARG A 249 17.59 -5.12 7.72
C ARG A 249 17.32 -5.12 6.21
N ASN A 250 16.14 -4.64 5.80
CA ASN A 250 15.81 -4.45 4.39
C ASN A 250 16.23 -3.04 3.98
N LYS A 251 17.40 -2.94 3.35
CA LYS A 251 17.95 -1.65 2.93
C LYS A 251 17.13 -1.00 1.81
N VAL A 252 16.53 -1.80 0.93
CA VAL A 252 15.70 -1.29 -0.18
C VAL A 252 14.48 -0.55 0.37
N LEU A 253 13.85 -1.09 1.41
CA LEU A 253 12.70 -0.46 2.08
C LEU A 253 13.06 0.88 2.73
N VAL A 254 14.21 0.96 3.40
CA VAL A 254 14.66 2.21 4.02
C VAL A 254 14.94 3.29 2.96
N ILE A 255 15.60 2.90 1.86
CA ILE A 255 15.85 3.80 0.74
C ILE A 255 14.52 4.25 0.12
N ALA A 256 13.53 3.36 0.03
CA ALA A 256 12.21 3.70 -0.48
C ALA A 256 11.46 4.71 0.39
N ILE A 257 11.51 4.58 1.72
CA ILE A 257 10.93 5.55 2.65
C ILE A 257 11.59 6.93 2.49
N VAL A 258 12.93 6.97 2.39
CA VAL A 258 13.65 8.23 2.21
C VAL A 258 13.30 8.86 0.86
N PHE A 259 13.23 8.07 -0.20
CA PHE A 259 12.82 8.53 -1.52
C PHE A 259 11.40 9.10 -1.52
N GLN A 260 10.45 8.42 -0.86
CA GLN A 260 9.07 8.88 -0.69
C GLN A 260 9.04 10.26 -0.02
N LEU A 261 9.73 10.43 1.11
CA LEU A 261 9.82 11.71 1.81
C LEU A 261 10.49 12.81 0.97
N CYS A 262 11.56 12.49 0.24
CA CYS A 262 12.23 13.45 -0.64
C CYS A 262 11.31 13.89 -1.78
N LEU A 263 10.53 12.97 -2.36
CA LEU A 263 9.58 13.28 -3.42
C LEU A 263 8.42 14.13 -2.91
N GLY A 264 7.86 13.81 -1.74
CA GLY A 264 6.83 14.63 -1.10
C GLY A 264 7.32 16.05 -0.80
N ASN A 265 8.55 16.20 -0.29
CA ASN A 265 9.18 17.51 -0.09
C ASN A 265 9.40 18.27 -1.41
N PHE A 266 9.81 17.57 -2.49
CA PHE A 266 9.96 18.19 -3.79
C PHE A 266 8.61 18.72 -4.33
N LEU A 267 7.54 17.95 -4.21
CA LEU A 267 6.21 18.36 -4.65
C LEU A 267 5.68 19.56 -3.85
N CYS A 268 5.91 19.60 -2.54
CA CYS A 268 5.44 20.69 -1.68
C CYS A 268 6.23 21.99 -1.88
N TYR A 269 7.56 21.92 -1.99
CA TYR A 269 8.43 23.09 -1.87
C TYR A 269 9.11 23.53 -3.17
N CYS A 270 8.94 22.80 -4.28
CA CYS A 270 9.48 23.24 -5.56
C CYS A 270 8.70 24.46 -6.11
N PRO A 271 9.40 25.54 -6.52
CA PRO A 271 8.74 26.72 -7.06
C PRO A 271 8.01 26.40 -8.38
N GLY A 272 6.75 26.81 -8.48
CA GLY A 272 5.89 26.57 -9.65
C GLY A 272 4.88 25.43 -9.50
N MET A 273 5.05 24.56 -8.49
CA MET A 273 4.13 23.46 -8.20
C MET A 273 2.66 23.86 -7.96
N PRO A 274 2.35 25.02 -7.33
CA PRO A 274 0.96 25.44 -7.11
C PRO A 274 0.13 25.57 -8.39
N ASN A 275 0.76 26.03 -9.47
CA ASN A 275 0.07 26.28 -10.75
C ASN A 275 0.08 25.07 -11.68
N VAL A 276 1.05 24.17 -11.53
CA VAL A 276 1.23 23.02 -12.43
C VAL A 276 0.50 21.78 -11.92
N PHE A 277 0.64 21.48 -10.62
CA PHE A 277 0.16 20.23 -10.03
C PHE A 277 -0.70 20.43 -8.78
N ASN A 278 -1.04 21.67 -8.43
CA ASN A 278 -1.90 22.03 -7.30
C ASN A 278 -1.32 21.66 -5.92
N PHE A 279 0.02 21.63 -5.80
CA PHE A 279 0.71 21.43 -4.53
C PHE A 279 1.20 22.76 -3.94
N MET A 280 1.09 22.90 -2.63
CA MET A 280 1.43 24.13 -1.92
C MET A 280 2.55 23.92 -0.89
N PRO A 281 3.36 24.95 -0.61
CA PRO A 281 4.37 24.88 0.44
C PRO A 281 3.70 24.93 1.81
N ILE A 282 3.56 23.75 2.43
CA ILE A 282 2.89 23.61 3.73
C ILE A 282 3.79 24.02 4.91
N ARG A 283 3.16 24.47 6.00
CA ARG A 283 3.86 24.79 7.25
C ARG A 283 4.39 23.53 7.91
N PHE A 284 5.54 23.62 8.58
CA PHE A 284 6.14 22.49 9.30
C PHE A 284 5.21 21.86 10.35
N GLN A 285 4.32 22.66 10.94
CA GLN A 285 3.36 22.18 11.94
C GLN A 285 2.41 21.12 11.37
N TRP A 286 1.99 21.26 10.10
CA TRP A 286 1.04 20.35 9.46
C TRP A 286 1.66 18.97 9.20
N TRP A 287 2.98 18.90 8.94
CA TRP A 287 3.70 17.61 8.87
C TRP A 287 3.62 16.80 10.17
N LEU A 288 3.48 17.46 11.33
CA LEU A 288 3.48 16.80 12.63
C LEU A 288 2.09 16.31 13.06
N VAL A 289 1.01 16.86 12.50
CA VAL A 289 -0.37 16.47 12.81
C VAL A 289 -0.66 14.98 12.57
N PRO A 290 -0.24 14.35 11.45
CA PRO A 290 -0.47 12.92 11.20
C PRO A 290 0.46 11.98 11.98
N VAL A 291 1.56 12.48 12.55
CA VAL A 291 2.58 11.63 13.22
C VAL A 291 2.00 10.79 14.37
N PRO A 292 1.17 11.33 15.29
CA PRO A 292 0.51 10.52 16.32
C PRO A 292 -0.35 9.39 15.76
N PHE A 293 -1.00 9.58 14.62
CA PHE A 293 -1.79 8.55 13.96
C PHE A 293 -0.91 7.48 13.31
N GLY A 294 0.24 7.85 12.75
CA GLY A 294 1.26 6.89 12.31
C GLY A 294 1.76 6.02 13.46
N ILE A 295 2.07 6.63 14.61
CA ILE A 295 2.46 5.90 15.84
C ILE A 295 1.33 4.98 16.29
N LEU A 296 0.08 5.44 16.25
CA LEU A 296 -1.09 4.62 16.60
C LEU A 296 -1.22 3.40 15.68
N ILE A 297 -1.07 3.56 14.37
CA ILE A 297 -1.07 2.46 13.39
C ILE A 297 0.02 1.44 13.74
N PHE A 298 1.23 1.91 14.01
CA PHE A 298 2.36 1.06 14.36
C PHE A 298 2.11 0.25 15.64
N VAL A 299 1.68 0.93 16.71
CA VAL A 299 1.40 0.31 18.01
C VAL A 299 0.23 -0.67 17.91
N TYR A 300 -0.82 -0.30 17.20
CA TYR A 300 -2.00 -1.14 17.00
C TYR A 300 -1.66 -2.48 16.34
N ASP A 301 -0.90 -2.46 15.24
CA ASP A 301 -0.50 -3.70 14.56
C ASP A 301 0.52 -4.52 15.38
N GLU A 302 1.44 -3.89 16.10
CA GLU A 302 2.36 -4.63 16.97
C GLU A 302 1.64 -5.34 18.12
N ILE A 303 0.61 -4.71 18.71
CA ILE A 303 -0.25 -5.35 19.72
C ILE A 303 -1.03 -6.51 19.10
N ARG A 304 -1.58 -6.32 17.88
CA ARG A 304 -2.25 -7.40 17.14
C ARG A 304 -1.31 -8.58 16.90
N LYS A 305 -0.10 -8.34 16.39
CA LYS A 305 0.91 -9.41 16.16
C LYS A 305 1.35 -10.08 17.46
N LEU A 306 1.41 -9.34 18.58
CA LEU A 306 1.64 -9.93 19.89
C LEU A 306 0.49 -10.86 20.32
N GLY A 307 -0.76 -10.44 20.14
CA GLY A 307 -1.94 -11.25 20.44
C GLY A 307 -1.98 -12.56 19.65
N VAL A 308 -1.72 -12.48 18.34
CA VAL A 308 -1.62 -13.64 17.43
C VAL A 308 -0.52 -14.62 17.87
N ARG A 309 0.63 -14.13 18.34
CA ARG A 309 1.73 -14.98 18.81
C ARG A 309 1.46 -15.63 20.17
N ARG A 310 0.81 -14.92 21.10
CA ARG A 310 0.52 -15.44 22.44
C ARG A 310 -0.65 -16.42 22.48
N HIS A 311 -1.62 -16.27 21.58
CA HIS A 311 -2.83 -17.09 21.57
C HIS A 311 -3.08 -17.75 20.20
N PRO A 312 -2.21 -18.67 19.76
CA PRO A 312 -2.38 -19.38 18.50
C PRO A 312 -3.67 -20.21 18.51
N GLY A 313 -4.47 -20.12 17.43
CA GLY A 313 -5.73 -20.86 17.28
C GLY A 313 -6.95 -20.29 18.01
N SER A 314 -6.78 -19.20 18.76
CA SER A 314 -7.89 -18.45 19.36
C SER A 314 -8.73 -17.73 18.29
N TRP A 315 -9.90 -17.19 18.67
CA TRP A 315 -10.72 -16.34 17.79
C TRP A 315 -9.90 -15.17 17.22
N PHE A 316 -9.01 -14.61 18.04
CA PHE A 316 -8.15 -13.49 17.63
C PHE A 316 -7.21 -13.85 16.48
N ASP A 317 -6.58 -15.04 16.49
CA ASP A 317 -5.71 -15.52 15.41
C ASP A 317 -6.52 -15.84 14.13
N LYS A 318 -7.77 -16.29 14.26
CA LYS A 318 -8.60 -16.64 13.09
C LYS A 318 -9.13 -15.42 12.35
N GLU A 319 -9.50 -14.36 13.06
CA GLU A 319 -10.10 -13.16 12.48
C GLU A 319 -9.07 -12.06 12.16
N MET A 320 -8.09 -11.85 13.04
CA MET A 320 -7.16 -10.72 12.93
C MET A 320 -5.88 -11.06 12.16
N TYR A 321 -5.66 -12.31 11.76
CA TYR A 321 -4.54 -12.70 10.92
C TYR A 321 -4.96 -12.77 9.44
N TYR A 322 -4.09 -12.30 8.56
CA TYR A 322 -4.28 -12.34 7.12
C TYR A 322 -3.05 -12.85 6.42
#